data_AF-G9KZV9-F1
#
_entry.id   AF-G9KZV9-F1
#
_cell.length_a   1.000
_cell.length_b   1.000
_cell.length_c   1.000
_cell.angle_alpha   90.00
_cell.angle_beta   90.00
_cell.angle_gamma   90.00
#
_symmetry.space_group_name_H-M   'P 1'
#
loop_
_entity.id
_entity.type
_entity.pdbx_description
1 polymer ?
#
loop_
_entity_poly.entity_id
_entity_poly.type
_entity_poly.pdbx_seq_one_letter_code
_entity_poly.pdbx_strand_id
1 'polypeptide(L)' 'GDVDTGTLCAPHKVCVNYSCSDHAVLRYDCEPKEMCNGKGVCNNLRHCHCEAGYAPPDCKAPGNGGSVDSGP' A
#
# COMPACT_ATOMS: atom_id res chain seq x y z
N GLY A 1 21.25 7.98 13.22
CA GLY A 1 19.86 7.60 12.92
C GLY A 1 19.91 6.51 11.89
N ASP A 2 19.15 5.43 12.10
CA ASP A 2 19.02 4.38 11.12
C ASP A 2 17.90 4.72 10.12
N VAL A 3 18.01 4.25 8.87
CA VAL A 3 17.01 4.51 7.83
C VAL A 3 16.12 3.28 7.70
N ASP A 4 14.83 3.45 7.96
CA ASP A 4 13.86 2.37 7.88
C ASP A 4 13.76 1.81 6.45
N THR A 5 13.56 0.48 6.38
CA THR A 5 13.33 -0.20 5.10
C THR A 5 12.04 0.31 4.46
N GLY A 6 12.09 0.61 3.16
CA GLY A 6 10.99 1.20 2.41
C GLY A 6 11.07 2.73 2.29
N THR A 7 11.99 3.39 3.00
CA THR A 7 12.21 4.83 2.85
C THR A 7 12.68 5.17 1.43
N LEU A 8 12.03 6.13 0.77
CA LEU A 8 12.46 6.61 -0.54
C LEU A 8 13.87 7.20 -0.46
N CYS A 9 14.76 6.71 -1.31
CA CYS A 9 16.15 7.17 -1.39
C CYS A 9 16.49 7.80 -2.76
N ALA A 10 15.74 7.45 -3.81
CA ALA A 10 15.81 8.04 -5.15
C ALA A 10 14.50 7.75 -5.92
N PRO A 11 14.25 8.37 -7.10
CA PRO A 11 13.09 8.02 -7.91
C PRO A 11 13.04 6.52 -8.20
N HIS A 12 11.90 5.90 -7.90
CA HIS A 12 11.66 4.45 -8.01
C HIS A 12 12.59 3.56 -7.14
N LYS A 13 13.30 4.11 -6.16
CA LYS A 13 14.19 3.37 -5.25
C LYS A 13 13.88 3.60 -3.78
N VAL A 14 14.04 2.56 -2.98
CA VAL A 14 13.83 2.53 -1.54
C VAL A 14 15.03 1.93 -0.81
N CYS A 15 15.26 2.36 0.42
CA CYS A 15 16.25 1.73 1.29
C CYS A 15 15.77 0.34 1.68
N VAL A 16 16.59 -0.69 1.43
CA VAL A 16 16.38 -2.07 1.86
C VAL A 16 17.73 -2.59 2.33
N ASN A 17 17.80 -3.10 3.57
CA ASN A 17 19.07 -3.56 4.17
C ASN A 17 20.21 -2.53 4.02
N TYR A 18 19.96 -1.28 4.40
CA TYR A 18 20.94 -0.18 4.32
C TYR A 18 21.41 0.18 2.90
N SER A 19 20.75 -0.35 1.87
CA SER A 19 21.10 -0.11 0.47
C SER A 19 19.92 0.49 -0.31
N CYS A 20 20.20 1.49 -1.16
CA CYS A 20 19.19 2.10 -2.02
C CYS A 20 18.91 1.23 -3.25
N SER A 21 17.84 0.44 -3.18
CA SER A 21 17.48 -0.57 -4.18
C SER A 21 16.20 -0.18 -4.92
N ASP A 22 15.97 -0.75 -6.11
CA ASP A 22 14.72 -0.51 -6.84
C ASP A 22 13.50 -0.91 -5.99
N HIS A 23 12.44 -0.10 -5.96
CA HIS A 23 11.25 -0.40 -5.16
C HIS A 23 10.61 -1.76 -5.52
N ALA A 24 10.85 -2.27 -6.74
CA ALA A 24 10.43 -3.60 -7.17
C ALA A 24 11.01 -4.73 -6.30
N VAL A 25 12.14 -4.51 -5.59
CA VAL A 25 12.70 -5.53 -4.68
C VAL A 25 11.79 -5.83 -3.48
N LEU A 26 10.88 -4.90 -3.15
CA LEU A 26 9.87 -5.14 -2.12
C LEU A 26 8.83 -6.20 -2.54
N ARG A 27 8.85 -6.64 -3.82
CA ARG A 27 7.87 -7.58 -4.41
C ARG A 27 6.47 -7.28 -3.95
N TYR A 28 6.10 -6.02 -4.14
CA TYR A 28 4.81 -5.53 -3.70
C TYR A 28 3.73 -6.05 -4.64
N ASP A 29 3.28 -7.26 -4.38
CA ASP A 29 2.22 -7.95 -5.11
C ASP A 29 0.86 -7.41 -4.67
N CYS A 30 0.59 -6.15 -5.00
CA CYS A 30 -0.72 -5.53 -4.83
C CYS A 30 -0.98 -4.58 -6.00
N GLU A 31 -1.78 -5.04 -6.96
CA GLU A 31 -2.25 -4.25 -8.09
C GLU A 31 -3.57 -3.58 -7.69
N PRO A 32 -3.62 -2.28 -7.38
CA PRO A 32 -4.81 -1.66 -6.79
C PRO A 32 -6.03 -1.68 -7.72
N LYS A 33 -5.80 -1.70 -9.04
CA LYS A 33 -6.88 -1.83 -10.02
C LYS A 33 -7.63 -3.16 -9.90
N GLU A 34 -6.89 -4.23 -9.63
CA GLU A 34 -7.44 -5.59 -9.52
C GLU A 34 -7.85 -5.91 -8.07
N MET A 35 -6.98 -5.65 -7.10
CA MET A 35 -7.19 -6.01 -5.68
C MET A 35 -8.13 -5.05 -4.95
N CYS A 36 -8.09 -3.76 -5.26
CA CYS A 36 -8.89 -2.73 -4.62
C CYS A 36 -10.00 -2.20 -5.54
N ASN A 37 -10.33 -2.92 -6.61
CA ASN A 37 -11.32 -2.53 -7.64
C ASN A 37 -11.07 -1.11 -8.23
N GLY A 38 -9.83 -0.62 -8.17
CA GLY A 38 -9.48 0.75 -8.55
C GLY A 38 -10.11 1.84 -7.67
N LYS A 39 -10.57 1.49 -6.47
CA LYS A 39 -11.26 2.35 -5.48
C LYS A 39 -10.51 2.44 -4.15
N GLY A 40 -9.21 2.20 -4.19
CA GLY A 40 -8.34 2.26 -3.03
C GLY A 40 -6.89 2.08 -3.40
N VAL A 41 -6.04 2.27 -2.39
CA VAL A 41 -4.59 2.03 -2.50
C VAL A 41 -4.20 0.93 -1.54
N CYS A 42 -3.27 0.07 -1.95
CA CYS A 42 -2.74 -0.93 -1.07
C CYS A 42 -1.77 -0.29 -0.05
N ASN A 43 -1.76 -0.77 1.19
CA ASN A 43 -0.75 -0.42 2.20
C ASN A 43 0.37 -1.47 2.32
N ASN A 44 1.35 -1.20 3.18
CA ASN A 44 2.49 -2.10 3.43
C ASN A 44 2.11 -3.52 3.91
N LEU A 45 0.88 -3.73 4.40
CA LEU A 45 0.34 -5.04 4.77
C LEU A 45 -0.36 -5.76 3.60
N ARG A 46 -0.37 -5.17 2.40
CA ARG A 46 -1.10 -5.63 1.21
C ARG A 46 -2.62 -5.60 1.40
N HIS A 47 -3.12 -4.70 2.24
CA HIS A 47 -4.54 -4.45 2.40
C HIS A 47 -4.95 -3.17 1.70
N CYS A 48 -6.17 -3.12 1.17
CA CYS A 48 -6.69 -1.92 0.54
C CYS A 48 -7.16 -0.91 1.59
N HIS A 49 -6.66 0.31 1.45
CA HIS A 49 -7.25 1.50 2.04
C HIS A 49 -8.20 2.12 1.02
N CYS A 50 -9.49 1.95 1.26
CA CYS A 50 -10.56 2.35 0.35
C CYS A 50 -10.84 3.85 0.41
N GLU A 51 -11.18 4.40 -0.77
CA GLU A 51 -11.70 5.75 -0.89
C GLU A 51 -13.05 5.89 -0.16
N ALA A 52 -13.40 7.12 0.21
CA ALA A 52 -14.69 7.41 0.82
C ALA A 52 -15.83 6.96 -0.12
N GLY A 53 -16.80 6.25 0.45
CA GLY A 53 -17.88 5.63 -0.31
C GLY A 53 -17.68 4.13 -0.56
N TYR A 54 -16.51 3.56 -0.25
CA TYR A 54 -16.22 2.12 -0.43
C TYR A 54 -15.74 1.47 0.88
N ALA A 55 -16.04 0.19 1.06
CA ALA A 55 -15.67 -0.59 2.25
C ALA A 55 -14.46 -1.50 1.97
N PRO A 56 -13.49 -1.60 2.90
CA PRO A 56 -12.47 -2.65 2.85
C PRO A 56 -13.11 -4.04 3.02
N PRO A 57 -12.45 -5.14 2.59
CA PRO A 57 -11.02 -5.25 2.25
C PRO A 57 -10.66 -5.01 0.77
N ASP A 58 -11.62 -4.97 -0.15
CA ASP A 58 -11.39 -4.92 -1.60
C ASP A 58 -11.98 -3.68 -2.29
N CYS A 59 -12.61 -2.79 -1.52
CA CYS A 59 -13.26 -1.57 -2.01
C CYS A 59 -14.35 -1.81 -3.06
N LYS A 60 -14.98 -2.99 -3.02
CA LYS A 60 -16.07 -3.33 -3.94
C LYS A 60 -17.43 -2.86 -3.44
N ALA A 61 -17.68 -3.01 -2.14
CA ALA A 61 -18.95 -2.66 -1.52
C ALA A 61 -18.98 -1.18 -1.10
N PRO A 62 -20.16 -0.54 -1.02
CA PRO A 62 -20.28 0.79 -0.44
C PRO A 62 -19.88 0.83 1.04
N GLY A 63 -19.26 1.91 1.49
CA GLY A 63 -18.82 2.07 2.88
C GLY A 63 -18.25 3.44 3.21
N ASN A 64 -17.67 3.57 4.40
CA ASN A 64 -17.13 4.85 4.89
C ASN A 64 -15.69 5.14 4.42
N GLY A 65 -15.07 4.25 3.65
CA GLY A 65 -13.63 4.28 3.36
C GLY A 65 -12.80 3.58 4.43
N GLY A 66 -11.47 3.69 4.29
CA GLY A 66 -10.51 3.17 5.26
C GLY A 66 -9.94 1.79 4.92
N SER A 67 -9.07 1.28 5.79
CA SER A 67 -8.46 -0.06 5.66
C SER A 67 -8.98 -0.98 6.76
N VAL A 68 -8.89 -2.29 6.55
CA VAL A 68 -9.11 -3.30 7.61
C VAL A 68 -8.16 -3.12 8.79
N ASP A 69 -6.98 -2.53 8.58
CA ASP A 69 -5.95 -2.32 9.60
C ASP A 69 -6.22 -1.10 10.48
N SER A 70 -7.04 -0.19 9.97
CA SER A 70 -7.47 1.02 10.68
C SER A 70 -8.88 0.75 11.17
N GLY A 71 -8.98 0.16 12.37
CA GLY A 71 -10.25 0.09 13.09
C GLY A 71 -10.84 1.50 13.33
N PRO A 72 -12.13 1.58 13.70
CA PRO A 72 -12.89 2.83 13.77
C PRO A 72 -12.29 3.90 14.69
#